data_AF-A0A2A4QS73-F1
#
_entry.id   AF-A0A2A4QS73-F1
#
_cell.length_a   1.000
_cell.length_b   1.000
_cell.length_c   1.000
_cell.angle_alpha   90.00
_cell.angle_beta   90.00
_cell.angle_gamma   90.00
#
_symmetry.space_group_name_H-M   'P 1'
#
loop_
_entity.id
_entity.type
_entity.pdbx_description
1 polymer ?
#
loop_
_entity_poly.entity_id
_entity_poly.type
_entity_poly.pdbx_seq_one_letter_code
_entity_poly.pdbx_strand_id
1 'polypeptide(L)'
;MSLEKFHISKLGLLQFGFLLLTSITVYSQDIYDRKISVSEWIYEMVECTEDEYWLKNAKIIWDEDNKSDNFYNYRVDNRDELDSILETRALKVKCQVILFNCDFSKSIGKRISHIEFQNKVSFQKCRGPLGRIEDCIFRKGFEVHDSKISTLQLRNNKFYSKVKFYNSELIRFLIYGSTFHSTFSFKSCASDQFILYKSKFDFVEPSEEIPRAEFSSLLLVKDMEIHSCEFTSTGQPAVVDIRLQTSKLFLDGNTFNNVILDLSAANAEQALYVSDNKFEYLGLDGTNYSLINSTIEWDQIRNFKIGYWYPRDYSKEPYLAKSDSELAAKPQFDEMMRIYNKLFQMYKQSGNRESANSCYIEMKDIETRRLNYLYRQNPSTGRLFDWRLNQFLKLFCDYGTNPVKSLIISMWIILGFACIYFFTYSNWDKINRSFLVSRYRK
;
A
#
# COMPACT_ATOMS: atom_id res chain seq x y z
N MET A 1 59.50 30.66 -37.19
CA MET A 1 58.24 30.11 -37.74
C MET A 1 58.37 28.60 -37.82
N SER A 2 58.37 27.93 -36.66
CA SER A 2 58.41 26.48 -36.50
C SER A 2 57.90 26.15 -35.09
N LEU A 3 57.28 24.96 -34.93
CA LEU A 3 56.87 24.26 -33.70
C LEU A 3 55.38 24.05 -33.37
N GLU A 4 54.41 24.55 -34.13
CA GLU A 4 52.98 24.33 -33.75
C GLU A 4 52.22 23.23 -34.51
N LYS A 5 52.83 22.55 -35.49
CA LYS A 5 52.08 21.58 -36.34
C LYS A 5 52.21 20.10 -35.97
N PHE A 6 52.94 19.73 -34.91
CA PHE A 6 53.21 18.31 -34.63
C PHE A 6 52.46 17.68 -33.45
N HIS A 7 51.69 18.45 -32.68
CA HIS A 7 51.02 17.93 -31.47
C HIS A 7 49.57 17.48 -31.63
N ILE A 8 48.88 17.86 -32.72
CA ILE A 8 47.45 17.62 -32.89
C ILE A 8 47.13 16.22 -33.45
N SER A 9 48.07 15.54 -34.12
CA SER A 9 47.79 14.23 -34.74
C SER A 9 47.86 13.03 -33.79
N LYS A 10 48.61 13.13 -32.67
CA LYS A 10 48.74 12.01 -31.70
C LYS A 10 47.59 11.94 -30.69
N LEU A 11 46.94 13.06 -30.38
CA LEU A 11 45.84 13.11 -29.42
C LEU A 11 44.54 12.52 -30.00
N GLY A 12 44.26 12.75 -31.30
CA GLY A 12 43.10 12.20 -31.99
C GLY A 12 43.14 10.69 -32.19
N LEU A 13 44.33 10.11 -32.39
CA LEU A 13 44.52 8.66 -32.51
C LEU A 13 44.36 7.94 -31.17
N LEU A 14 44.74 8.57 -30.05
CA LEU A 14 44.54 8.00 -28.71
C LEU A 14 43.06 8.07 -28.27
N GLN A 15 42.33 9.13 -28.62
CA GLN A 15 40.89 9.24 -28.34
C GLN A 15 40.05 8.26 -29.16
N PHE A 16 40.41 7.97 -30.41
CA PHE A 16 39.73 6.95 -31.21
C PHE A 16 39.98 5.52 -30.72
N GLY A 17 41.20 5.22 -30.23
CA GLY A 17 41.51 3.93 -29.63
C GLY A 17 40.74 3.65 -28.34
N PHE A 18 40.50 4.68 -27.52
CA PHE A 18 39.74 4.55 -26.27
C PHE A 18 38.23 4.35 -26.51
N LEU A 19 37.67 4.98 -27.56
CA LEU A 19 36.27 4.76 -27.98
C LEU A 19 36.02 3.39 -28.60
N LEU A 20 37.03 2.79 -29.24
CA LEU A 20 36.95 1.42 -29.77
C LEU A 20 37.11 0.36 -28.66
N LEU A 21 37.89 0.62 -27.61
CA LEU A 21 38.04 -0.30 -26.48
C LEU A 21 36.83 -0.29 -25.52
N THR A 22 36.13 0.83 -25.38
CA THR A 22 34.87 0.88 -24.60
C THR A 22 33.68 0.28 -25.35
N SER A 23 33.71 0.23 -26.68
CA SER A 23 32.65 -0.44 -27.47
C SER A 23 32.82 -1.96 -27.55
N ILE A 24 34.03 -2.49 -27.36
CA ILE A 24 34.29 -3.94 -27.32
C ILE A 24 33.87 -4.58 -25.98
N THR A 25 33.83 -3.81 -24.88
CA THR A 25 33.38 -4.32 -23.56
C THR A 25 31.86 -4.30 -23.36
N VAL A 26 31.10 -3.73 -24.29
CA VAL A 26 29.62 -3.63 -24.22
C VAL A 26 28.91 -4.75 -25.00
N TYR A 27 29.66 -5.57 -25.75
CA TYR A 27 29.15 -6.81 -26.36
C TYR A 27 29.85 -8.04 -25.76
N SER A 28 29.87 -8.13 -24.43
CA SER A 28 29.87 -9.46 -23.80
C SER A 28 28.53 -10.10 -24.20
N GLN A 29 28.50 -10.79 -25.35
CA GLN A 29 27.42 -11.73 -25.65
C GLN A 29 27.38 -12.66 -24.44
N ASP A 30 26.27 -12.66 -23.70
CA ASP A 30 26.14 -13.51 -22.54
C ASP A 30 26.20 -14.97 -23.01
N ILE A 31 27.39 -15.56 -22.92
CA ILE A 31 27.61 -16.97 -23.20
C ILE A 31 27.10 -17.70 -21.97
N TYR A 32 25.97 -18.38 -22.13
CA TYR A 32 25.46 -19.30 -21.12
C TYR A 32 26.20 -20.62 -21.24
N ASP A 33 26.64 -21.16 -20.11
CA ASP A 33 27.33 -22.45 -20.05
C ASP A 33 26.38 -23.59 -20.43
N ARG A 34 25.08 -23.39 -20.24
CA ARG A 34 24.06 -24.43 -20.37
C ARG A 34 22.77 -23.90 -20.96
N LYS A 35 22.15 -24.68 -21.85
CA LYS A 35 20.77 -24.50 -22.31
C LYS A 35 19.96 -25.71 -21.81
N ILE A 36 18.83 -25.47 -21.14
CA ILE A 36 18.00 -26.52 -20.54
C ILE A 36 16.53 -26.21 -20.80
N SER A 37 15.72 -27.24 -21.08
CA SER A 37 14.26 -27.10 -21.21
C SER A 37 13.58 -26.94 -19.83
N VAL A 38 12.32 -26.50 -19.80
CA VAL A 38 11.59 -26.32 -18.53
C VAL A 38 11.36 -27.66 -17.84
N SER A 39 10.99 -28.69 -18.60
CA SER A 39 10.74 -30.02 -18.03
C SER A 39 12.03 -30.65 -17.49
N GLU A 40 13.14 -30.59 -18.22
CA GLU A 40 14.44 -31.06 -17.72
C GLU A 40 14.84 -30.37 -16.42
N TRP A 41 14.71 -29.04 -16.35
CA TRP A 41 15.00 -28.30 -15.12
C TRP A 41 14.13 -28.78 -13.94
N ILE A 42 12.83 -29.00 -14.17
CA ILE A 42 11.93 -29.50 -13.12
C ILE A 42 12.31 -30.91 -12.69
N TYR A 43 12.61 -31.81 -13.63
CA TYR A 43 13.04 -33.16 -13.29
C TYR A 43 14.35 -33.15 -12.49
N GLU A 44 15.34 -32.33 -12.86
CA GLU A 44 16.57 -32.21 -12.08
C GLU A 44 16.35 -31.75 -10.64
N MET A 45 15.44 -30.79 -10.41
CA MET A 45 15.10 -30.35 -9.05
C MET A 45 14.44 -31.47 -8.24
N VAL A 46 13.54 -32.25 -8.87
CA VAL A 46 12.81 -33.33 -8.21
C VAL A 46 13.71 -34.52 -7.89
N GLU A 47 14.65 -34.84 -8.79
CA GLU A 47 15.58 -35.97 -8.65
C GLU A 47 16.84 -35.61 -7.84
N CYS A 48 17.04 -34.34 -7.50
CA CYS A 48 18.17 -33.89 -6.69
C CYS A 48 18.18 -34.60 -5.32
N THR A 49 19.26 -35.33 -5.07
CA THR A 49 19.50 -36.08 -3.82
C THR A 49 20.39 -35.31 -2.84
N GLU A 50 21.01 -34.23 -3.29
CA GLU A 50 21.80 -33.32 -2.46
C GLU A 50 20.91 -32.37 -1.67
N ASP A 51 21.49 -31.71 -0.66
CA ASP A 51 20.78 -30.70 0.13
C ASP A 51 20.44 -29.44 -0.69
N GLU A 52 21.25 -29.13 -1.71
CA GLU A 52 21.09 -27.95 -2.57
C GLU A 52 21.14 -28.33 -4.05
N TYR A 53 20.18 -27.83 -4.82
CA TYR A 53 20.21 -27.84 -6.28
C TYR A 53 20.63 -26.46 -6.80
N TRP A 54 21.74 -26.42 -7.52
CA TRP A 54 22.26 -25.20 -8.16
C TRP A 54 22.14 -25.26 -9.68
N LEU A 55 21.45 -24.28 -10.24
CA LEU A 55 21.48 -24.00 -11.68
C LEU A 55 22.18 -22.65 -11.90
N LYS A 56 23.35 -22.68 -12.53
CA LYS A 56 24.20 -21.50 -12.75
C LYS A 56 24.38 -21.21 -14.23
N ASN A 57 24.40 -19.92 -14.60
CA ASN A 57 24.73 -19.44 -15.94
C ASN A 57 23.95 -20.16 -17.06
N ALA A 58 22.68 -20.47 -16.80
CA ALA A 58 21.87 -21.30 -17.68
C ALA A 58 20.80 -20.49 -18.41
N LYS A 59 20.56 -20.84 -19.67
CA LYS A 59 19.41 -20.38 -20.43
C LYS A 59 18.28 -21.41 -20.36
N ILE A 60 17.20 -21.05 -19.68
CA ILE A 60 16.03 -21.90 -19.52
C ILE A 60 15.08 -21.60 -20.68
N ILE A 61 14.89 -22.58 -21.54
CA ILE A 61 14.04 -22.49 -22.73
C ILE A 61 12.78 -23.31 -22.59
N TRP A 62 11.76 -22.94 -23.36
CA TRP A 62 10.69 -23.87 -23.69
C TRP A 62 11.10 -24.56 -24.99
N ASP A 63 11.09 -25.88 -24.99
CA ASP A 63 11.47 -26.70 -26.14
C ASP A 63 10.21 -27.29 -26.81
N GLU A 64 9.87 -26.77 -27.99
CA GLU A 64 8.70 -27.19 -28.78
C GLU A 64 8.74 -28.67 -29.14
N ASP A 65 9.93 -29.21 -29.36
CA ASP A 65 10.13 -30.60 -29.76
C ASP A 65 10.04 -31.55 -28.55
N ASN A 66 10.21 -31.03 -27.33
CA ASN A 66 10.07 -31.80 -26.10
C ASN A 66 8.61 -31.81 -25.63
N LYS A 67 7.89 -32.90 -25.94
CA LYS A 67 6.49 -33.08 -25.51
C LYS A 67 6.27 -32.93 -24.00
N SER A 68 7.30 -33.16 -23.17
CA SER A 68 7.20 -32.97 -21.72
C SER A 68 7.11 -31.50 -21.31
N ASP A 69 7.61 -30.58 -22.14
CA ASP A 69 7.49 -29.14 -21.91
C ASP A 69 6.04 -28.64 -22.08
N ASN A 70 5.17 -29.40 -22.75
CA ASN A 70 3.76 -29.06 -22.90
C ASN A 70 3.00 -29.07 -21.58
N PHE A 71 3.41 -29.91 -20.60
CA PHE A 71 2.84 -29.87 -19.24
C PHE A 71 3.02 -28.49 -18.58
N TYR A 72 4.07 -27.77 -18.97
CA TYR A 72 4.51 -26.50 -18.38
C TYR A 72 4.23 -25.29 -19.28
N ASN A 73 3.35 -25.46 -20.26
CA ASN A 73 2.86 -24.38 -21.11
C ASN A 73 1.40 -24.06 -20.75
N TYR A 74 1.10 -22.80 -20.41
CA TYR A 74 -0.27 -22.38 -20.04
C TYR A 74 -1.20 -22.17 -21.25
N ARG A 75 -0.70 -22.24 -22.50
CA ARG A 75 -1.46 -21.98 -23.74
C ARG A 75 -1.87 -23.24 -24.51
N VAL A 76 -1.73 -24.43 -23.91
CA VAL A 76 -2.08 -25.70 -24.57
C VAL A 76 -3.57 -25.99 -24.41
N ASP A 77 -4.19 -26.53 -25.45
CA ASP A 77 -5.56 -27.07 -25.40
C ASP A 77 -5.64 -28.26 -24.41
N ASN A 78 -6.81 -28.54 -23.84
CA ASN A 78 -7.03 -29.60 -22.83
C ASN A 78 -6.25 -29.42 -21.50
N ARG A 79 -6.11 -28.16 -21.03
CA ARG A 79 -5.38 -27.82 -19.79
C ARG A 79 -5.85 -28.59 -18.56
N ASP A 80 -7.16 -28.79 -18.38
CA ASP A 80 -7.73 -29.46 -17.21
C ASP A 80 -7.23 -30.92 -17.06
N GLU A 81 -7.02 -31.61 -18.19
CA GLU A 81 -6.46 -32.97 -18.21
C GLU A 81 -4.98 -32.96 -17.81
N LEU A 82 -4.19 -32.03 -18.35
CA LEU A 82 -2.77 -31.88 -18.02
C LEU A 82 -2.57 -31.50 -16.54
N ASP A 83 -3.48 -30.71 -15.97
CA ASP A 83 -3.46 -30.31 -14.56
C ASP A 83 -3.74 -31.52 -13.67
N SER A 84 -4.74 -32.31 -14.02
CA SER A 84 -5.04 -33.58 -13.35
C SER A 84 -3.83 -34.53 -13.35
N ILE A 85 -3.08 -34.59 -14.46
CA ILE A 85 -1.84 -35.39 -14.56
C ILE A 85 -0.74 -34.84 -13.65
N LEU A 86 -0.53 -33.52 -13.62
CA LEU A 86 0.51 -32.93 -12.76
C LEU A 86 0.17 -33.06 -11.28
N GLU A 87 -1.09 -32.89 -10.91
CA GLU A 87 -1.57 -33.09 -9.53
C GLU A 87 -1.35 -34.53 -9.06
N THR A 88 -1.67 -35.51 -9.90
CA THR A 88 -1.49 -36.93 -9.55
C THR A 88 -0.03 -37.33 -9.42
N ARG A 89 0.90 -36.63 -10.07
CA ARG A 89 2.35 -36.84 -9.89
C ARG A 89 2.87 -36.42 -8.52
N ALA A 90 2.16 -35.52 -7.82
CA ALA A 90 2.52 -35.03 -6.48
C ALA A 90 4.01 -34.66 -6.36
N LEU A 91 4.51 -33.84 -7.30
CA LEU A 91 5.93 -33.50 -7.39
C LEU A 91 6.42 -32.81 -6.12
N LYS A 92 7.52 -33.33 -5.55
CA LYS A 92 8.14 -32.81 -4.33
C LYS A 92 9.61 -32.52 -4.58
N VAL A 93 10.01 -31.28 -4.31
CA VAL A 93 11.41 -30.86 -4.34
C VAL A 93 11.91 -30.77 -2.91
N LYS A 94 12.81 -31.69 -2.55
CA LYS A 94 13.33 -31.84 -1.18
C LYS A 94 14.53 -30.93 -0.92
N CYS A 95 15.36 -30.70 -1.92
CA CYS A 95 16.53 -29.83 -1.83
C CYS A 95 16.14 -28.34 -1.79
N GLN A 96 17.07 -27.51 -1.33
CA GLN A 96 17.02 -26.07 -1.54
C GLN A 96 17.34 -25.75 -3.00
N VAL A 97 16.51 -24.94 -3.66
CA VAL A 97 16.66 -24.61 -5.08
C VAL A 97 17.28 -23.22 -5.23
N ILE A 98 18.39 -23.14 -5.94
CA ILE A 98 19.09 -21.87 -6.19
C ILE A 98 19.39 -21.72 -7.68
N LEU A 99 18.76 -20.72 -8.30
CA LEU A 99 19.04 -20.30 -9.65
C LEU A 99 19.91 -19.04 -9.59
N PHE A 100 21.08 -19.08 -10.21
CA PHE A 100 22.03 -17.99 -10.20
C PHE A 100 22.45 -17.60 -11.62
N ASN A 101 22.24 -16.34 -11.98
CA ASN A 101 22.57 -15.82 -13.31
C ASN A 101 21.89 -16.62 -14.45
N CYS A 102 20.63 -16.99 -14.25
CA CYS A 102 19.84 -17.70 -15.26
C CYS A 102 19.01 -16.73 -16.11
N ASP A 103 18.84 -17.06 -17.39
CA ASP A 103 17.96 -16.34 -18.31
C ASP A 103 16.79 -17.19 -18.74
N PHE A 104 15.59 -16.69 -18.43
CA PHE A 104 14.36 -17.26 -18.91
C PHE A 104 14.12 -16.70 -20.31
N SER A 105 14.32 -17.53 -21.33
CA SER A 105 14.11 -17.09 -22.72
C SER A 105 12.71 -16.53 -22.94
N LYS A 106 12.57 -15.62 -23.92
CA LYS A 106 11.30 -14.96 -24.31
C LYS A 106 10.23 -15.91 -24.87
N SER A 107 10.37 -17.24 -24.74
CA SER A 107 9.32 -18.15 -25.18
C SER A 107 8.05 -17.94 -24.35
N ILE A 108 6.95 -17.85 -25.08
CA ILE A 108 5.61 -17.63 -24.57
C ILE A 108 5.21 -18.83 -23.71
N GLY A 109 4.46 -18.62 -22.63
CA GLY A 109 3.68 -19.72 -22.06
C GLY A 109 4.22 -20.39 -20.79
N LYS A 110 5.42 -20.06 -20.30
CA LYS A 110 6.04 -20.82 -19.19
C LYS A 110 5.22 -20.81 -17.91
N ARG A 111 5.02 -22.00 -17.35
CA ARG A 111 4.22 -22.26 -16.16
C ARG A 111 4.88 -23.35 -15.31
N ILE A 112 5.19 -23.04 -14.07
CA ILE A 112 5.61 -23.99 -13.04
C ILE A 112 4.41 -24.25 -12.16
N SER A 113 3.98 -25.50 -12.01
CA SER A 113 2.72 -25.78 -11.31
C SER A 113 2.68 -27.12 -10.58
N HIS A 114 1.89 -27.18 -9.52
CA HIS A 114 1.63 -28.39 -8.72
C HIS A 114 2.91 -29.00 -8.11
N ILE A 115 3.83 -28.14 -7.66
CA ILE A 115 5.08 -28.57 -7.01
C ILE A 115 5.05 -28.15 -5.53
N GLU A 116 5.38 -29.10 -4.65
CA GLU A 116 5.69 -28.81 -3.25
C GLU A 116 7.21 -28.66 -3.06
N PHE A 117 7.63 -27.42 -2.76
CA PHE A 117 9.00 -27.11 -2.37
C PHE A 117 9.13 -27.20 -0.85
N GLN A 118 9.82 -28.25 -0.39
CA GLN A 118 10.01 -28.50 1.03
C GLN A 118 11.08 -27.61 1.66
N ASN A 119 12.02 -27.13 0.84
CA ASN A 119 13.07 -26.19 1.22
C ASN A 119 12.94 -24.87 0.44
N LYS A 120 13.88 -23.95 0.69
CA LYS A 120 13.87 -22.59 0.16
C LYS A 120 14.08 -22.59 -1.36
N VAL A 121 13.37 -21.71 -2.07
CA VAL A 121 13.58 -21.44 -3.51
C VAL A 121 14.12 -20.03 -3.68
N SER A 122 15.18 -19.86 -4.47
CA SER A 122 15.83 -18.57 -4.67
C SER A 122 16.23 -18.33 -6.12
N PHE A 123 15.86 -17.16 -6.64
CA PHE A 123 16.28 -16.65 -7.94
C PHE A 123 17.22 -15.47 -7.72
N GLN A 124 18.45 -15.57 -8.22
CA GLN A 124 19.51 -14.61 -7.97
C GLN A 124 20.11 -14.15 -9.29
N LYS A 125 20.16 -12.84 -9.53
CA LYS A 125 20.72 -12.28 -10.77
C LYS A 125 20.08 -12.85 -12.04
N CYS A 126 18.82 -13.27 -11.93
CA CYS A 126 18.08 -13.87 -13.03
C CYS A 126 17.47 -12.79 -13.93
N ARG A 127 17.21 -13.14 -15.18
CA ARG A 127 16.59 -12.22 -16.14
C ARG A 127 15.60 -12.88 -17.09
N GLY A 128 14.78 -12.06 -17.75
CA GLY A 128 13.78 -12.50 -18.71
C GLY A 128 12.42 -12.82 -18.06
N PRO A 129 11.43 -13.32 -18.82
CA PRO A 129 10.13 -13.70 -18.28
C PRO A 129 10.20 -15.04 -17.53
N LEU A 130 10.23 -15.00 -16.20
CA LEU A 130 10.08 -16.18 -15.35
C LEU A 130 8.72 -16.88 -15.60
N GLY A 131 7.71 -16.09 -15.98
CA GLY A 131 6.41 -16.60 -16.39
C GLY A 131 5.47 -16.76 -15.20
N ARG A 132 4.75 -17.88 -15.15
CA ARG A 132 3.77 -18.15 -14.11
C ARG A 132 4.24 -19.26 -13.18
N ILE A 133 4.06 -19.05 -11.88
CA ILE A 133 4.18 -20.07 -10.86
C ILE A 133 2.77 -20.21 -10.25
N GLU A 134 2.14 -21.36 -10.40
CA GLU A 134 0.77 -21.57 -9.94
C GLU A 134 0.54 -22.86 -9.17
N ASP A 135 -0.36 -22.84 -8.20
CA ASP A 135 -0.77 -24.05 -7.45
C ASP A 135 0.42 -24.78 -6.78
N CYS A 136 1.46 -24.03 -6.40
CA CYS A 136 2.63 -24.54 -5.70
C CYS A 136 2.57 -24.29 -4.19
N ILE A 137 3.29 -25.12 -3.43
CA ILE A 137 3.44 -25.01 -1.97
C ILE A 137 4.89 -24.71 -1.63
N PHE A 138 5.16 -23.62 -0.90
CA PHE A 138 6.48 -23.22 -0.45
C PHE A 138 6.58 -23.31 1.07
N ARG A 139 7.33 -24.30 1.58
CA ARG A 139 7.42 -24.58 3.02
C ARG A 139 8.42 -23.69 3.77
N LYS A 140 9.58 -23.40 3.17
CA LYS A 140 10.71 -22.74 3.87
C LYS A 140 11.09 -21.36 3.36
N GLY A 141 10.60 -20.95 2.19
CA GLY A 141 10.70 -19.57 1.71
C GLY A 141 10.78 -19.46 0.20
N PHE A 142 10.48 -18.26 -0.31
CA PHE A 142 10.57 -17.92 -1.72
C PHE A 142 11.26 -16.57 -1.86
N GLU A 143 12.38 -16.52 -2.57
CA GLU A 143 13.18 -15.30 -2.70
C GLU A 143 13.55 -14.98 -4.15
N VAL A 144 13.47 -13.71 -4.52
CA VAL A 144 13.97 -13.18 -5.79
C VAL A 144 14.85 -11.98 -5.49
N HIS A 145 16.06 -11.98 -6.02
CA HIS A 145 17.00 -10.91 -5.75
C HIS A 145 18.00 -10.57 -6.82
N ASP A 146 18.40 -9.30 -6.82
CA ASP A 146 19.32 -8.70 -7.78
C ASP A 146 18.94 -9.05 -9.24
N SER A 147 17.63 -9.23 -9.51
CA SER A 147 17.12 -9.85 -10.74
C SER A 147 16.32 -8.85 -11.59
N LYS A 148 16.35 -9.05 -12.91
CA LYS A 148 15.56 -8.27 -13.89
C LYS A 148 14.54 -9.15 -14.60
N ILE A 149 13.41 -9.38 -13.94
CA ILE A 149 12.37 -10.29 -14.40
C ILE A 149 11.27 -9.49 -15.11
N SER A 150 11.05 -9.76 -16.39
CA SER A 150 10.07 -8.99 -17.17
C SER A 150 8.63 -9.38 -16.84
N THR A 151 8.38 -10.60 -16.40
CA THR A 151 7.05 -11.05 -15.97
C THR A 151 7.18 -12.16 -14.94
N LEU A 152 6.52 -11.96 -13.80
CA LEU A 152 6.33 -12.95 -12.74
C LEU A 152 4.87 -12.94 -12.29
N GLN A 153 4.20 -14.07 -12.44
CA GLN A 153 2.84 -14.28 -11.94
C GLN A 153 2.86 -15.36 -10.86
N LEU A 154 2.37 -15.05 -9.67
CA LEU A 154 2.15 -16.00 -8.59
C LEU A 154 0.63 -16.24 -8.47
N ARG A 155 0.14 -17.43 -8.81
CA ARG A 155 -1.29 -17.75 -8.74
C ARG A 155 -1.58 -18.90 -7.80
N ASN A 156 -2.56 -18.76 -6.91
CA ASN A 156 -3.04 -19.86 -6.05
C ASN A 156 -1.93 -20.57 -5.25
N ASN A 157 -0.82 -19.89 -4.96
CA ASN A 157 0.30 -20.49 -4.24
C ASN A 157 0.07 -20.40 -2.73
N LYS A 158 0.66 -21.32 -1.98
CA LYS A 158 0.68 -21.29 -0.51
C LYS A 158 2.10 -21.10 0.00
N PHE A 159 2.35 -20.01 0.70
CA PHE A 159 3.64 -19.68 1.29
C PHE A 159 3.57 -19.80 2.81
N TYR A 160 4.26 -20.80 3.37
CA TYR A 160 4.30 -21.06 4.82
C TYR A 160 5.43 -20.34 5.55
N SER A 161 6.32 -19.68 4.82
CA SER A 161 7.50 -18.97 5.34
C SER A 161 7.69 -17.64 4.60
N LYS A 162 8.75 -16.91 4.93
CA LYS A 162 9.05 -15.57 4.40
C LYS A 162 9.12 -15.57 2.87
N VAL A 163 8.46 -14.60 2.25
CA VAL A 163 8.53 -14.30 0.81
C VAL A 163 9.25 -12.97 0.63
N LYS A 164 10.33 -12.94 -0.15
CA LYS A 164 11.17 -11.75 -0.29
C LYS A 164 11.51 -11.44 -1.75
N PHE A 165 11.31 -10.19 -2.10
CA PHE A 165 11.80 -9.58 -3.34
C PHE A 165 12.72 -8.44 -2.92
N TYR A 166 13.98 -8.46 -3.36
CA TYR A 166 14.93 -7.39 -3.04
C TYR A 166 15.79 -6.97 -4.22
N ASN A 167 16.08 -5.67 -4.33
CA ASN A 167 17.00 -5.11 -5.33
C ASN A 167 16.71 -5.58 -6.77
N SER A 168 15.43 -5.73 -7.12
CA SER A 168 15.02 -6.37 -8.38
C SER A 168 14.08 -5.48 -9.21
N GLU A 169 14.19 -5.58 -10.53
CA GLU A 169 13.25 -4.99 -11.47
C GLU A 169 12.26 -6.07 -11.91
N LEU A 170 11.01 -5.97 -11.45
CA LEU A 170 9.94 -6.89 -11.78
C LEU A 170 8.90 -6.15 -12.63
N ILE A 171 9.13 -6.07 -13.95
CA ILE A 171 8.35 -5.18 -14.85
C ILE A 171 6.85 -5.42 -14.70
N ARG A 172 6.39 -6.67 -14.81
CA ARG A 172 5.01 -7.07 -14.53
C ARG A 172 4.98 -8.10 -13.41
N PHE A 173 4.66 -7.66 -12.20
CA PHE A 173 4.58 -8.52 -11.03
C PHE A 173 3.14 -8.67 -10.55
N LEU A 174 2.58 -9.86 -10.70
CA LEU A 174 1.18 -10.12 -10.45
C LEU A 174 1.01 -11.27 -9.45
N ILE A 175 0.19 -11.07 -8.43
CA ILE A 175 -0.14 -12.06 -7.41
C ILE A 175 -1.66 -12.22 -7.36
N TYR A 176 -2.13 -13.44 -7.59
CA TYR A 176 -3.56 -13.76 -7.67
C TYR A 176 -3.88 -14.94 -6.76
N GLY A 177 -4.91 -14.84 -5.91
CA GLY A 177 -5.44 -16.01 -5.20
C GLY A 177 -4.44 -16.70 -4.25
N SER A 178 -3.30 -16.07 -3.93
CA SER A 178 -2.23 -16.71 -3.17
C SER A 178 -2.41 -16.48 -1.68
N THR A 179 -1.94 -17.44 -0.87
CA THR A 179 -2.02 -17.37 0.60
C THR A 179 -0.62 -17.26 1.20
N PHE A 180 -0.43 -16.28 2.07
CA PHE A 180 0.82 -16.01 2.79
C PHE A 180 0.59 -16.20 4.28
N HIS A 181 1.33 -17.13 4.91
CA HIS A 181 1.23 -17.39 6.35
C HIS A 181 2.31 -16.67 7.18
N SER A 182 3.16 -15.88 6.53
CA SER A 182 4.31 -15.23 7.14
C SER A 182 4.62 -13.89 6.46
N THR A 183 5.77 -13.30 6.78
CA THR A 183 6.21 -12.01 6.24
C THR A 183 6.30 -12.02 4.72
N PHE A 184 5.73 -10.99 4.10
CA PHE A 184 5.94 -10.65 2.70
C PHE A 184 6.78 -9.37 2.63
N SER A 185 7.83 -9.36 1.80
CA SER A 185 8.73 -8.22 1.69
C SER A 185 9.01 -7.92 0.22
N PHE A 186 8.65 -6.72 -0.23
CA PHE A 186 9.00 -6.15 -1.52
C PHE A 186 9.87 -4.90 -1.27
N LYS A 187 11.19 -5.04 -1.40
CA LYS A 187 12.16 -4.04 -0.98
C LYS A 187 13.09 -3.59 -2.10
N SER A 188 13.29 -2.29 -2.25
CA SER A 188 14.23 -1.74 -3.25
C SER A 188 13.97 -2.31 -4.66
N CYS A 189 12.70 -2.49 -5.00
CA CYS A 189 12.27 -3.08 -6.26
C CYS A 189 11.58 -2.05 -7.15
N ALA A 190 11.78 -2.17 -8.46
CA ALA A 190 11.06 -1.40 -9.48
C ALA A 190 10.02 -2.29 -10.17
N SER A 191 8.92 -1.70 -10.62
CA SER A 191 7.89 -2.40 -11.39
C SER A 191 7.09 -1.42 -12.24
N ASP A 192 6.71 -1.81 -13.45
CA ASP A 192 5.73 -1.05 -14.23
C ASP A 192 4.31 -1.33 -13.74
N GLN A 193 4.06 -2.57 -13.30
CA GLN A 193 2.76 -3.02 -12.83
C GLN A 193 2.92 -4.02 -11.70
N PHE A 194 2.49 -3.62 -10.50
CA PHE A 194 2.35 -4.48 -9.33
C PHE A 194 0.87 -4.70 -9.03
N ILE A 195 0.38 -5.94 -9.14
CA ILE A 195 -1.01 -6.28 -8.78
C ILE A 195 -1.02 -7.37 -7.72
N LEU A 196 -1.77 -7.14 -6.64
CA LEU A 196 -2.11 -8.10 -5.61
C LEU A 196 -3.64 -8.20 -5.53
N TYR A 197 -4.17 -9.35 -5.95
CA TYR A 197 -5.62 -9.54 -6.11
C TYR A 197 -6.11 -10.83 -5.47
N LYS A 198 -7.24 -10.74 -4.74
CA LYS A 198 -7.90 -11.90 -4.10
C LYS A 198 -6.95 -12.79 -3.31
N SER A 199 -5.93 -12.18 -2.70
CA SER A 199 -4.89 -12.90 -1.96
C SER A 199 -5.13 -12.77 -0.46
N LYS A 200 -4.66 -13.76 0.28
CA LYS A 200 -4.87 -13.86 1.72
C LYS A 200 -3.54 -13.81 2.46
N PHE A 201 -3.46 -12.97 3.48
CA PHE A 201 -2.33 -12.89 4.40
C PHE A 201 -2.83 -13.30 5.78
N ASP A 202 -2.52 -14.53 6.17
CA ASP A 202 -2.85 -15.09 7.47
C ASP A 202 -1.60 -15.08 8.33
N PHE A 203 -1.29 -13.93 8.91
CA PHE A 203 -0.11 -13.78 9.75
C PHE A 203 -0.28 -14.63 11.01
N VAL A 204 0.38 -15.79 11.01
CA VAL A 204 0.47 -16.67 12.18
C VAL A 204 1.71 -16.28 12.95
N GLU A 205 1.53 -15.90 14.22
CA GLU A 205 2.58 -15.44 15.16
C GLU A 205 3.87 -16.27 15.04
N PRO A 206 4.95 -15.71 14.46
CA PRO A 206 6.26 -16.31 14.54
C PRO A 206 7.15 -15.40 15.40
N SER A 207 7.41 -15.81 16.64
CA SER A 207 8.61 -15.46 17.43
C SER A 207 9.21 -14.04 17.23
N GLU A 208 9.15 -13.22 18.29
CA GLU A 208 9.91 -11.97 18.52
C GLU A 208 9.71 -10.78 17.54
N GLU A 209 9.32 -10.97 16.28
CA GLU A 209 9.09 -9.88 15.31
C GLU A 209 7.62 -9.70 14.92
N ILE A 210 7.16 -8.44 14.81
CA ILE A 210 5.81 -8.11 14.31
C ILE A 210 5.66 -8.58 12.86
N PRO A 211 4.73 -9.49 12.56
CA PRO A 211 4.46 -9.94 11.19
C PRO A 211 4.05 -8.76 10.32
N ARG A 212 4.56 -8.71 9.09
CA ARG A 212 4.23 -7.63 8.16
C ARG A 212 4.22 -8.04 6.70
N ALA A 213 3.36 -7.37 5.92
CA ALA A 213 3.55 -7.21 4.49
C ALA A 213 4.20 -5.84 4.26
N GLU A 214 5.47 -5.83 3.86
CA GLU A 214 6.25 -4.61 3.67
C GLU A 214 6.47 -4.35 2.18
N PHE A 215 6.10 -3.16 1.73
CA PHE A 215 6.28 -2.65 0.38
C PHE A 215 7.12 -1.38 0.47
N SER A 216 8.45 -1.50 0.44
CA SER A 216 9.36 -0.38 0.65
C SER A 216 10.35 -0.21 -0.49
N SER A 217 10.17 0.83 -1.30
CA SER A 217 11.06 1.06 -2.45
C SER A 217 11.26 2.54 -2.74
N LEU A 218 12.53 2.93 -2.91
CA LEU A 218 12.88 4.23 -3.49
C LEU A 218 12.86 4.21 -5.02
N LEU A 219 12.82 3.02 -5.63
CA LEU A 219 12.65 2.86 -7.06
C LEU A 219 11.16 2.97 -7.40
N LEU A 220 10.88 3.48 -8.61
CA LEU A 220 9.50 3.68 -9.06
C LEU A 220 8.79 2.34 -9.26
N VAL A 221 7.63 2.20 -8.61
CA VAL A 221 6.59 1.21 -8.90
C VAL A 221 5.45 1.96 -9.59
N LYS A 222 5.40 1.96 -10.93
CA LYS A 222 4.54 2.87 -11.68
C LYS A 222 3.06 2.74 -11.28
N ASP A 223 2.46 1.58 -11.47
CA ASP A 223 1.08 1.30 -11.04
C ASP A 223 1.08 0.19 -9.97
N MET A 224 0.56 0.49 -8.77
CA MET A 224 0.38 -0.46 -7.69
C MET A 224 -1.10 -0.63 -7.33
N GLU A 225 -1.56 -1.86 -7.37
CA GLU A 225 -2.96 -2.25 -7.18
C GLU A 225 -3.05 -3.36 -6.12
N ILE A 226 -3.76 -3.10 -5.02
CA ILE A 226 -4.11 -4.10 -4.00
C ILE A 226 -5.63 -4.15 -3.87
N HIS A 227 -6.23 -5.25 -4.34
CA HIS A 227 -7.68 -5.34 -4.49
C HIS A 227 -8.25 -6.65 -3.94
N SER A 228 -9.38 -6.55 -3.24
CA SER A 228 -10.14 -7.72 -2.75
C SER A 228 -9.29 -8.69 -1.92
N CYS A 229 -8.29 -8.19 -1.19
CA CYS A 229 -7.41 -9.01 -0.36
C CYS A 229 -7.89 -9.05 1.09
N GLU A 230 -7.53 -10.13 1.77
CA GLU A 230 -7.82 -10.34 3.19
C GLU A 230 -6.50 -10.42 3.96
N PHE A 231 -6.34 -9.53 4.94
CA PHE A 231 -5.20 -9.50 5.85
C PHE A 231 -5.71 -9.79 7.26
N THR A 232 -5.21 -10.86 7.87
CA THR A 232 -5.58 -11.28 9.22
C THR A 232 -4.33 -11.54 10.05
N SER A 233 -4.40 -11.21 11.35
CA SER A 233 -3.38 -11.58 12.33
C SER A 233 -4.02 -12.24 13.55
N THR A 234 -3.44 -13.34 14.02
CA THR A 234 -3.81 -13.96 15.29
C THR A 234 -2.80 -13.57 16.38
N GLY A 235 -3.26 -13.02 17.50
CA GLY A 235 -2.38 -12.54 18.58
C GLY A 235 -2.06 -11.06 18.41
N GLN A 236 -0.78 -10.70 18.35
CA GLN A 236 -0.38 -9.31 18.14
C GLN A 236 -0.82 -8.74 16.77
N PRO A 237 -1.14 -7.43 16.68
CA PRO A 237 -1.45 -6.80 15.41
C PRO A 237 -0.32 -6.94 14.39
N ALA A 238 -0.64 -7.37 13.18
CA ALA A 238 0.30 -7.33 12.05
C ALA A 238 0.24 -5.97 11.34
N VAL A 239 1.18 -5.72 10.43
CA VAL A 239 1.25 -4.44 9.70
C VAL A 239 1.31 -4.67 8.19
N VAL A 240 0.50 -3.91 7.45
CA VAL A 240 0.67 -3.71 6.00
C VAL A 240 1.27 -2.32 5.83
N ASP A 241 2.56 -2.29 5.49
CA ASP A 241 3.40 -1.09 5.48
C ASP A 241 3.79 -0.75 4.04
N ILE A 242 3.24 0.36 3.52
CA ILE A 242 3.47 0.82 2.14
C ILE A 242 4.30 2.11 2.19
N ARG A 243 5.59 1.98 1.83
CA ARG A 243 6.62 3.03 1.83
C ARG A 243 7.35 3.07 0.51
N LEU A 244 6.64 3.38 -0.55
CA LEU A 244 7.18 3.34 -1.91
C LEU A 244 6.87 4.58 -2.74
N GLN A 245 7.64 4.73 -3.82
CA GLN A 245 7.40 5.71 -4.88
C GLN A 245 6.53 5.05 -5.96
N THR A 246 5.35 5.61 -6.22
CA THR A 246 4.43 5.14 -7.24
C THR A 246 3.76 6.28 -8.00
N SER A 247 3.41 6.05 -9.27
CA SER A 247 2.57 6.99 -9.99
C SER A 247 1.13 6.88 -9.51
N LYS A 248 0.61 5.65 -9.33
CA LYS A 248 -0.76 5.41 -8.85
C LYS A 248 -0.80 4.28 -7.84
N LEU A 249 -1.45 4.54 -6.70
CA LEU A 249 -1.73 3.54 -5.67
C LEU A 249 -3.23 3.31 -5.55
N PHE A 250 -3.66 2.07 -5.75
CA PHE A 250 -5.05 1.65 -5.57
C PHE A 250 -5.14 0.62 -4.44
N LEU A 251 -5.98 0.92 -3.45
CA LEU A 251 -6.32 0.06 -2.32
C LEU A 251 -7.84 -0.06 -2.28
N ASP A 252 -8.39 -1.18 -2.73
CA ASP A 252 -9.84 -1.29 -2.93
C ASP A 252 -10.42 -2.64 -2.51
N GLY A 253 -11.52 -2.60 -1.76
CA GLY A 253 -12.23 -3.81 -1.35
C GLY A 253 -11.45 -4.72 -0.40
N ASN A 254 -10.43 -4.21 0.32
CA ASN A 254 -9.60 -5.04 1.21
C ASN A 254 -10.16 -5.11 2.63
N THR A 255 -9.88 -6.20 3.33
CA THR A 255 -10.21 -6.36 4.75
C THR A 255 -8.94 -6.54 5.57
N PHE A 256 -8.81 -5.76 6.65
CA PHE A 256 -7.71 -5.78 7.60
C PHE A 256 -8.27 -6.10 8.99
N ASN A 257 -8.10 -7.34 9.44
CA ASN A 257 -8.60 -7.82 10.72
C ASN A 257 -7.44 -8.05 11.69
N ASN A 258 -7.36 -7.24 12.75
CA ASN A 258 -6.18 -7.18 13.63
C ASN A 258 -4.89 -6.89 12.84
N VAL A 259 -5.00 -6.05 11.81
CA VAL A 259 -3.90 -5.62 10.95
C VAL A 259 -3.97 -4.11 10.76
N ILE A 260 -2.85 -3.43 10.97
CA ILE A 260 -2.71 -1.98 10.76
C ILE A 260 -2.35 -1.75 9.29
N LEU A 261 -3.09 -0.87 8.60
CA LEU A 261 -2.68 -0.35 7.30
C LEU A 261 -1.93 0.97 7.50
N ASP A 262 -0.65 0.99 7.13
CA ASP A 262 0.19 2.16 7.25
C ASP A 262 0.71 2.60 5.88
N LEU A 263 0.28 3.78 5.43
CA LEU A 263 0.73 4.42 4.19
C LEU A 263 1.73 5.54 4.46
N SER A 264 2.28 5.59 5.67
CA SER A 264 3.14 6.68 6.08
C SER A 264 4.42 6.71 5.26
N ALA A 265 4.74 7.87 4.72
CA ALA A 265 5.79 8.10 3.73
C ALA A 265 5.60 7.41 2.36
N ALA A 266 4.42 6.87 2.03
CA ALA A 266 4.10 6.52 0.65
C ALA A 266 4.05 7.79 -0.23
N ASN A 267 4.50 7.69 -1.49
CA ASN A 267 4.39 8.77 -2.46
C ASN A 267 3.66 8.28 -3.71
N ALA A 268 2.40 8.64 -3.86
CA ALA A 268 1.55 8.35 -5.01
C ALA A 268 1.37 9.60 -5.87
N GLU A 269 2.33 9.83 -6.78
CA GLU A 269 2.53 11.11 -7.48
C GLU A 269 1.27 11.60 -8.22
N GLN A 270 0.62 10.72 -8.97
CA GLN A 270 -0.53 11.08 -9.81
C GLN A 270 -1.85 10.88 -9.08
N ALA A 271 -2.03 9.75 -8.38
CA ALA A 271 -3.29 9.43 -7.72
C ALA A 271 -3.14 8.39 -6.60
N LEU A 272 -3.88 8.61 -5.52
CA LEU A 272 -4.13 7.65 -4.44
C LEU A 272 -5.62 7.34 -4.38
N TYR A 273 -5.98 6.07 -4.52
CA TYR A 273 -7.36 5.58 -4.40
C TYR A 273 -7.47 4.62 -3.23
N VAL A 274 -8.31 4.96 -2.25
CA VAL A 274 -8.62 4.12 -1.08
C VAL A 274 -10.14 4.06 -0.96
N SER A 275 -10.74 2.94 -1.35
CA SER A 275 -12.20 2.73 -1.41
C SER A 275 -12.61 1.36 -0.90
N ASP A 276 -13.81 1.24 -0.34
CA ASP A 276 -14.39 -0.05 0.06
C ASP A 276 -13.51 -0.92 0.99
N ASN A 277 -12.61 -0.31 1.77
CA ASN A 277 -11.74 -1.04 2.68
C ASN A 277 -12.34 -1.12 4.09
N LYS A 278 -12.02 -2.20 4.79
CA LYS A 278 -12.38 -2.42 6.20
C LYS A 278 -11.11 -2.50 7.05
N PHE A 279 -10.81 -1.45 7.78
CA PHE A 279 -9.72 -1.41 8.76
C PHE A 279 -10.15 -0.67 10.03
N GLU A 280 -9.43 -0.96 11.12
CA GLU A 280 -9.57 -0.25 12.39
C GLU A 280 -8.87 1.10 12.34
N TYR A 281 -7.61 1.12 11.91
CA TYR A 281 -6.81 2.33 11.80
C TYR A 281 -6.07 2.42 10.46
N LEU A 282 -5.84 3.67 10.03
CA LEU A 282 -5.07 4.03 8.84
C LEU A 282 -3.98 5.05 9.18
N GLY A 283 -2.72 4.72 8.85
CA GLY A 283 -1.58 5.64 8.92
C GLY A 283 -1.43 6.44 7.63
N LEU A 284 -1.26 7.77 7.76
CA LEU A 284 -1.13 8.71 6.64
C LEU A 284 0.00 9.74 6.84
N ASP A 285 0.90 9.54 7.80
CA ASP A 285 1.91 10.55 8.11
C ASP A 285 2.97 10.63 7.02
N GLY A 286 3.24 11.85 6.54
CA GLY A 286 4.16 12.06 5.42
C GLY A 286 3.72 11.44 4.07
N THR A 287 2.52 10.84 3.96
CA THR A 287 2.02 10.33 2.68
C THR A 287 1.87 11.48 1.69
N ASN A 288 2.40 11.34 0.48
CA ASN A 288 2.27 12.32 -0.60
C ASN A 288 1.36 11.81 -1.72
N TYR A 289 0.44 12.66 -2.18
CA TYR A 289 -0.53 12.34 -3.22
C TYR A 289 -1.17 13.61 -3.82
N SER A 290 -1.69 13.50 -5.04
CA SER A 290 -2.41 14.58 -5.72
C SER A 290 -3.71 14.94 -5.00
N LEU A 291 -3.95 16.22 -4.73
CA LEU A 291 -5.18 16.67 -4.05
C LEU A 291 -6.43 16.67 -4.96
N ILE A 292 -6.23 16.65 -6.29
CA ILE A 292 -7.31 16.72 -7.28
C ILE A 292 -7.69 15.33 -7.79
N ASN A 293 -6.69 14.45 -7.98
CA ASN A 293 -6.88 13.15 -8.62
C ASN A 293 -6.92 11.97 -7.63
N SER A 294 -6.85 12.25 -6.32
CA SER A 294 -6.90 11.20 -5.28
C SER A 294 -8.25 11.17 -4.59
N THR A 295 -8.63 9.98 -4.17
CA THR A 295 -9.86 9.70 -3.44
C THR A 295 -9.54 8.80 -2.25
N ILE A 296 -9.91 9.23 -1.05
CA ILE A 296 -9.96 8.39 0.14
C ILE A 296 -11.39 8.51 0.65
N GLU A 297 -12.19 7.44 0.62
CA GLU A 297 -13.58 7.53 1.06
C GLU A 297 -13.66 7.88 2.54
N TRP A 298 -14.31 9.00 2.88
CA TRP A 298 -14.36 9.49 4.26
C TRP A 298 -15.08 8.52 5.20
N ASP A 299 -16.13 7.87 4.72
CA ASP A 299 -16.95 6.97 5.54
C ASP A 299 -16.18 5.77 6.10
N GLN A 300 -15.11 5.34 5.44
CA GLN A 300 -14.27 4.24 5.94
C GLN A 300 -13.24 4.72 6.99
N ILE A 301 -12.86 6.01 6.98
CA ILE A 301 -11.83 6.61 7.86
C ILE A 301 -12.36 7.54 8.96
N ARG A 302 -13.66 7.87 8.96
CA ARG A 302 -14.31 8.68 10.00
C ARG A 302 -14.30 7.99 11.37
N ASN A 303 -14.64 8.74 12.40
CA ASN A 303 -14.70 8.32 13.81
C ASN A 303 -13.31 8.08 14.42
N PHE A 304 -12.34 8.94 14.09
CA PHE A 304 -10.98 8.91 14.65
C PHE A 304 -10.21 7.62 14.33
N LYS A 305 -10.34 7.12 13.09
CA LYS A 305 -9.57 5.97 12.60
C LYS A 305 -8.22 6.36 11.99
N ILE A 306 -7.93 7.65 11.84
CA ILE A 306 -6.61 8.12 11.41
C ILE A 306 -5.65 7.98 12.59
N GLY A 307 -4.69 7.09 12.46
CA GLY A 307 -3.67 6.80 13.48
C GLY A 307 -2.31 7.40 13.13
N TYR A 308 -1.56 7.79 14.16
CA TYR A 308 -0.17 8.22 14.00
C TYR A 308 0.75 7.37 14.88
N TRP A 309 1.74 6.70 14.27
CA TRP A 309 2.69 5.87 15.00
C TRP A 309 4.09 6.48 14.88
N TYR A 310 4.53 7.20 15.92
CA TYR A 310 5.89 7.71 16.01
C TYR A 310 6.57 7.19 17.29
N PRO A 311 7.76 6.57 17.21
CA PRO A 311 8.63 6.36 16.04
C PRO A 311 8.32 5.06 15.25
N ARG A 312 7.04 4.77 14.97
CA ARG A 312 6.53 3.52 14.35
C ARG A 312 6.65 2.28 15.23
N ASP A 313 6.33 2.45 16.50
CA ASP A 313 6.17 1.34 17.44
C ASP A 313 4.74 0.79 17.36
N TYR A 314 4.52 -0.19 16.48
CA TYR A 314 3.21 -0.82 16.26
C TYR A 314 2.80 -1.78 17.38
N SER A 315 3.65 -2.00 18.40
CA SER A 315 3.26 -2.71 19.61
C SER A 315 2.35 -1.86 20.52
N LYS A 316 2.22 -0.56 20.22
CA LYS A 316 1.40 0.40 20.94
C LYS A 316 0.23 0.85 20.09
N GLU A 317 -0.83 1.26 20.79
CA GLU A 317 -1.97 1.96 20.21
C GLU A 317 -1.50 3.23 19.45
N PRO A 318 -2.15 3.59 18.34
CA PRO A 318 -1.84 4.83 17.64
C PRO A 318 -2.08 6.05 18.52
N TYR A 319 -1.34 7.12 18.23
CA TYR A 319 -1.69 8.45 18.71
C TYR A 319 -2.99 8.93 18.02
N LEU A 320 -4.02 9.24 18.80
CA LEU A 320 -5.36 9.66 18.34
C LEU A 320 -5.80 11.03 18.91
N ALA A 321 -4.91 11.72 19.65
CA ALA A 321 -5.18 12.97 20.34
C ALA A 321 -6.41 12.91 21.29
N LYS A 322 -6.60 11.79 22.00
CA LYS A 322 -7.77 11.54 22.88
C LYS A 322 -7.48 11.88 24.34
N SER A 323 -6.38 11.38 24.87
CA SER A 323 -5.99 11.53 26.27
C SER A 323 -5.27 12.85 26.56
N ASP A 324 -5.27 13.28 27.82
CA ASP A 324 -4.54 14.48 28.24
C ASP A 324 -3.03 14.35 27.98
N SER A 325 -2.46 13.15 28.11
CA SER A 325 -1.05 12.86 27.76
C SER A 325 -0.77 13.06 26.26
N GLU A 326 -1.66 12.60 25.39
CA GLU A 326 -1.54 12.84 23.95
C GLU A 326 -1.72 14.32 23.62
N LEU A 327 -2.71 14.98 24.21
CA LEU A 327 -2.99 16.41 23.96
C LEU A 327 -1.85 17.33 24.44
N ALA A 328 -1.09 16.90 25.45
CA ALA A 328 0.14 17.56 25.89
C ALA A 328 1.28 17.45 24.86
N ALA A 329 1.30 16.39 24.07
CA ALA A 329 2.35 16.07 23.10
C ALA A 329 2.21 16.94 21.84
N LYS A 330 2.68 18.19 21.95
CA LYS A 330 2.51 19.20 20.89
C LYS A 330 2.96 18.73 19.48
N PRO A 331 4.14 18.11 19.30
CA PRO A 331 4.61 17.70 17.98
C PRO A 331 3.66 16.70 17.31
N GLN A 332 3.24 15.67 18.04
CA GLN A 332 2.33 14.62 17.55
C GLN A 332 0.95 15.20 17.21
N PHE A 333 0.45 16.13 18.03
CA PHE A 333 -0.78 16.83 17.72
C PHE A 333 -0.66 17.69 16.45
N ASP A 334 0.42 18.45 16.30
CA ASP A 334 0.61 19.30 15.11
C ASP A 334 0.63 18.44 13.83
N GLU A 335 1.25 17.25 13.88
CA GLU A 335 1.26 16.31 12.77
C GLU A 335 -0.13 15.75 12.49
N MET A 336 -0.88 15.35 13.52
CA MET A 336 -2.28 14.93 13.37
C MET A 336 -3.11 16.01 12.67
N MET A 337 -3.00 17.27 13.09
CA MET A 337 -3.70 18.39 12.44
C MET A 337 -3.26 18.60 10.99
N ARG A 338 -2.00 18.34 10.65
CA ARG A 338 -1.50 18.38 9.28
C ARG A 338 -2.16 17.32 8.41
N ILE A 339 -2.29 16.09 8.91
CA ILE A 339 -2.96 14.98 8.21
C ILE A 339 -4.42 15.35 7.91
N TYR A 340 -5.18 15.76 8.93
CA TYR A 340 -6.58 16.17 8.75
C TYR A 340 -6.73 17.35 7.80
N ASN A 341 -5.87 18.38 7.88
CA ASN A 341 -5.92 19.50 6.95
C ASN A 341 -5.64 19.05 5.51
N LYS A 342 -4.68 18.14 5.29
CA LYS A 342 -4.39 17.62 3.96
C LYS A 342 -5.59 16.88 3.36
N LEU A 343 -6.25 16.02 4.14
CA LEU A 343 -7.50 15.36 3.74
C LEU A 343 -8.60 16.36 3.42
N PHE A 344 -8.80 17.36 4.28
CA PHE A 344 -9.76 18.43 4.05
C PHE A 344 -9.51 19.17 2.73
N GLN A 345 -8.25 19.53 2.43
CA GLN A 345 -7.91 20.17 1.15
C GLN A 345 -8.17 19.26 -0.04
N MET A 346 -7.83 17.96 0.06
CA MET A 346 -8.11 16.98 -0.98
C MET A 346 -9.61 16.94 -1.30
N TYR A 347 -10.47 16.77 -0.28
CA TYR A 347 -11.93 16.74 -0.48
C TYR A 347 -12.48 18.04 -1.05
N LYS A 348 -11.95 19.19 -0.61
CA LYS A 348 -12.37 20.49 -1.12
C LYS A 348 -11.98 20.66 -2.60
N GLN A 349 -10.78 20.24 -2.98
CA GLN A 349 -10.27 20.39 -4.35
C GLN A 349 -10.91 19.41 -5.33
N SER A 350 -11.26 18.19 -4.89
CA SER A 350 -12.02 17.23 -5.70
C SER A 350 -13.52 17.53 -5.78
N GLY A 351 -14.00 18.56 -5.06
CA GLY A 351 -15.42 18.94 -5.05
C GLY A 351 -16.30 18.05 -4.16
N ASN A 352 -15.72 17.11 -3.41
CA ASN A 352 -16.44 16.27 -2.44
C ASN A 352 -16.76 17.06 -1.16
N ARG A 353 -17.79 17.90 -1.23
CA ARG A 353 -18.20 18.79 -0.14
C ARG A 353 -18.61 18.04 1.12
N GLU A 354 -19.32 16.93 0.98
CA GLU A 354 -19.80 16.14 2.12
C GLU A 354 -18.64 15.58 2.95
N SER A 355 -17.65 14.98 2.28
CA SER A 355 -16.45 14.47 2.96
C SER A 355 -15.60 15.60 3.53
N ALA A 356 -15.48 16.73 2.81
CA ALA A 356 -14.75 17.91 3.31
C ALA A 356 -15.36 18.43 4.62
N ASN A 357 -16.67 18.57 4.69
CA ASN A 357 -17.36 19.07 5.87
C ASN A 357 -17.25 18.10 7.05
N SER A 358 -17.44 16.81 6.78
CA SER A 358 -17.33 15.76 7.80
C SER A 358 -15.90 15.66 8.36
N CYS A 359 -14.88 15.74 7.50
CA CYS A 359 -13.48 15.83 7.89
C CYS A 359 -13.19 17.08 8.74
N TYR A 360 -13.76 18.23 8.37
CA TYR A 360 -13.59 19.47 9.11
C TYR A 360 -14.20 19.40 10.53
N ILE A 361 -15.37 18.78 10.66
CA ILE A 361 -16.02 18.59 11.96
C ILE A 361 -15.16 17.73 12.89
N GLU A 362 -14.63 16.61 12.40
CA GLU A 362 -13.78 15.72 13.19
C GLU A 362 -12.44 16.38 13.57
N MET A 363 -11.84 17.13 12.63
CA MET A 363 -10.66 17.96 12.88
C MET A 363 -10.93 19.00 13.99
N LYS A 364 -12.10 19.65 13.98
CA LYS A 364 -12.50 20.60 15.02
C LYS A 364 -12.75 19.94 16.38
N ASP A 365 -13.15 18.68 16.40
CA ASP A 365 -13.27 17.92 17.65
C ASP A 365 -11.91 17.63 18.29
N ILE A 366 -10.90 17.33 17.48
CA ILE A 366 -9.51 17.20 17.96
C ILE A 366 -9.02 18.53 18.55
N GLU A 367 -9.22 19.63 17.81
CA GLU A 367 -8.80 20.97 18.24
C GLU A 367 -9.51 21.41 19.53
N THR A 368 -10.82 21.17 19.64
CA THR A 368 -11.62 21.50 20.83
C THR A 368 -11.11 20.76 22.06
N ARG A 369 -10.76 19.47 21.94
CA ARG A 369 -10.19 18.68 23.04
C ARG A 369 -8.89 19.29 23.53
N ARG A 370 -8.00 19.69 22.62
CA ARG A 370 -6.75 20.36 22.98
C ARG A 370 -6.99 21.72 23.65
N LEU A 371 -7.89 22.55 23.13
CA LEU A 371 -8.20 23.85 23.73
C LEU A 371 -8.76 23.70 25.15
N ASN A 372 -9.64 22.72 25.38
CA ASN A 372 -10.12 22.38 26.71
C ASN A 372 -8.97 21.94 27.63
N TYR A 373 -8.07 21.06 27.16
CA TYR A 373 -6.87 20.69 27.91
C TYR A 373 -6.01 21.92 28.26
N LEU A 374 -5.70 22.79 27.30
CA LEU A 374 -4.89 23.99 27.54
C LEU A 374 -5.56 24.98 28.50
N TYR A 375 -6.88 25.12 28.43
CA TYR A 375 -7.64 25.93 29.39
C TYR A 375 -7.55 25.34 30.80
N ARG A 376 -7.71 24.02 30.95
CA ARG A 376 -7.53 23.34 32.25
C ARG A 376 -6.12 23.51 32.83
N GLN A 377 -5.09 23.49 31.99
CA GLN A 377 -3.71 23.65 32.43
C GLN A 377 -3.36 25.09 32.86
N ASN A 378 -3.82 26.10 32.12
CA ASN A 378 -3.66 27.50 32.53
C ASN A 378 -4.91 28.30 32.13
N PRO A 379 -5.87 28.48 33.04
CA PRO A 379 -7.12 29.19 32.75
C PRO A 379 -6.87 30.67 32.44
N SER A 380 -7.44 31.16 31.34
CA SER A 380 -7.52 32.59 31.02
C SER A 380 -8.81 32.89 30.25
N THR A 381 -9.26 34.14 30.27
CA THR A 381 -10.43 34.56 29.49
C THR A 381 -10.21 34.30 28.00
N GLY A 382 -9.02 34.60 27.47
CA GLY A 382 -8.63 34.29 26.10
C GLY A 382 -8.81 32.82 25.74
N ARG A 383 -8.25 31.89 26.55
CA ARG A 383 -8.37 30.44 26.29
C ARG A 383 -9.80 29.92 26.47
N LEU A 384 -10.58 30.52 27.37
CA LEU A 384 -12.01 30.21 27.49
C LEU A 384 -12.75 30.60 26.22
N PHE A 385 -12.50 31.80 25.70
CA PHE A 385 -13.09 32.25 24.44
C PHE A 385 -12.62 31.38 23.27
N ASP A 386 -11.34 31.05 23.15
CA ASP A 386 -10.83 30.17 22.10
C ASP A 386 -11.54 28.80 22.12
N TRP A 387 -11.64 28.19 23.30
CA TRP A 387 -12.33 26.91 23.47
C TRP A 387 -13.82 26.98 23.10
N ARG A 388 -14.55 27.97 23.62
CA ARG A 388 -16.00 28.13 23.38
C ARG A 388 -16.31 28.56 21.95
N LEU A 389 -15.48 29.41 21.36
CA LEU A 389 -15.60 29.82 19.97
C LEU A 389 -15.35 28.63 19.04
N ASN A 390 -14.38 27.76 19.34
CA ASN A 390 -14.17 26.56 18.54
C ASN A 390 -15.35 25.57 18.61
N GLN A 391 -15.97 25.42 19.77
CA GLN A 391 -17.24 24.67 19.91
C GLN A 391 -18.35 25.27 19.05
N PHE A 392 -18.46 26.60 19.02
CA PHE A 392 -19.44 27.31 18.20
C PHE A 392 -19.17 27.12 16.69
N LEU A 393 -17.91 27.21 16.25
CA LEU A 393 -17.54 27.01 14.84
C LEU A 393 -17.87 25.60 14.36
N LYS A 394 -17.65 24.57 15.17
CA LYS A 394 -18.06 23.20 14.86
C LYS A 394 -19.56 23.13 14.56
N LEU A 395 -20.35 23.73 15.46
CA LEU A 395 -21.80 23.75 15.37
C LEU A 395 -22.25 24.47 14.08
N PHE A 396 -21.67 25.65 13.81
CA PHE A 396 -21.99 26.45 12.63
C PHE A 396 -21.65 25.73 11.32
N CYS A 397 -20.52 25.01 11.26
CA CYS A 397 -20.13 24.25 10.08
C CYS A 397 -21.11 23.11 9.78
N ASP A 398 -21.55 22.34 10.77
CA ASP A 398 -22.56 21.29 10.57
C ASP A 398 -23.89 21.86 10.03
N TYR A 399 -24.25 23.06 10.48
CA TYR A 399 -25.47 23.76 10.06
C TYR A 399 -25.39 24.26 8.63
N GLY A 400 -24.34 25.02 8.30
CA GLY A 400 -24.16 25.61 6.97
C GLY A 400 -24.10 24.56 5.85
N THR A 401 -23.87 23.29 6.19
CA THR A 401 -23.66 22.20 5.24
C THR A 401 -24.83 21.24 5.12
N ASN A 402 -25.80 21.29 6.04
CA ASN A 402 -27.01 20.48 6.00
C ASN A 402 -28.26 21.37 6.02
N PRO A 403 -28.99 21.51 4.89
CA PRO A 403 -30.14 22.42 4.78
C PRO A 403 -31.28 22.04 5.74
N VAL A 404 -31.48 20.75 5.99
CA VAL A 404 -32.50 20.26 6.93
C VAL A 404 -32.15 20.64 8.36
N LYS A 405 -30.91 20.41 8.79
CA LYS A 405 -30.44 20.86 10.11
C LYS A 405 -30.58 22.37 10.24
N SER A 406 -30.08 23.14 9.25
CA SER A 406 -30.20 24.60 9.21
C SER A 406 -31.64 25.08 9.40
N LEU A 407 -32.62 24.44 8.76
CA LEU A 407 -34.04 24.76 8.92
C LEU A 407 -34.54 24.46 10.34
N ILE A 408 -34.15 23.31 10.91
CA ILE A 408 -34.52 22.95 12.28
C ILE A 408 -34.00 23.99 13.28
N ILE A 409 -32.76 24.46 13.12
CA ILE A 409 -32.16 25.43 14.06
C ILE A 409 -32.71 26.81 13.85
N SER A 410 -32.93 27.24 12.61
CA SER A 410 -33.59 28.52 12.34
C SER A 410 -34.99 28.53 12.96
N MET A 411 -35.71 27.41 12.92
CA MET A 411 -36.99 27.25 13.64
C MET A 411 -36.82 27.42 15.15
N TRP A 412 -35.82 26.79 15.78
CA TRP A 412 -35.54 26.96 17.21
C TRP A 412 -35.12 28.38 17.57
N ILE A 413 -34.34 29.05 16.73
CA ILE A 413 -33.93 30.44 16.93
C ILE A 413 -35.15 31.37 16.85
N ILE A 414 -35.99 31.21 15.82
CA ILE A 414 -37.25 31.97 15.67
C ILE A 414 -38.16 31.73 16.87
N LEU A 415 -38.30 30.48 17.32
CA LEU A 415 -39.12 30.13 18.48
C LEU A 415 -38.53 30.72 19.77
N GLY A 416 -37.21 30.72 19.93
CA GLY A 416 -36.51 31.37 21.03
C GLY A 416 -36.76 32.88 21.06
N PHE A 417 -36.63 33.57 19.92
CA PHE A 417 -36.96 34.99 19.81
C PHE A 417 -38.45 35.26 20.02
N ALA A 418 -39.34 34.38 19.54
CA ALA A 418 -40.77 34.49 19.79
C ALA A 418 -41.12 34.33 21.28
N CYS A 419 -40.47 33.40 21.98
CA CYS A 419 -40.60 33.26 23.43
C CYS A 419 -40.11 34.52 24.14
N ILE A 420 -38.91 35.03 23.82
CA ILE A 420 -38.41 36.27 24.41
C ILE A 420 -39.37 37.42 24.13
N TYR A 421 -39.80 37.61 22.87
CA TYR A 421 -40.76 38.63 22.46
C TYR A 421 -42.08 38.52 23.23
N PHE A 422 -42.58 37.32 23.47
CA PHE A 422 -43.80 37.08 24.23
C PHE A 422 -43.68 37.48 25.71
N PHE A 423 -42.50 37.36 26.30
CA PHE A 423 -42.25 37.72 27.70
C PHE A 423 -41.71 39.15 27.90
N THR A 424 -41.15 39.78 26.87
CA THR A 424 -40.65 41.15 26.94
C THR A 424 -41.70 42.16 26.47
N TYR A 425 -41.87 43.26 27.19
CA TYR A 425 -42.77 44.34 26.79
C TYR A 425 -42.27 45.04 25.53
N SER A 426 -42.93 44.83 24.39
CA SER A 426 -42.66 45.55 23.16
C SER A 426 -43.36 46.91 23.16
N ASN A 427 -42.59 48.00 23.28
CA ASN A 427 -43.12 49.37 23.17
C ASN A 427 -43.76 49.67 21.81
N TRP A 428 -43.38 48.92 20.77
CA TRP A 428 -43.86 49.09 19.40
C TRP A 428 -45.28 48.54 19.20
N ASP A 429 -45.61 47.44 19.87
CA ASP A 429 -46.89 46.74 19.68
C ASP A 429 -47.86 46.92 20.87
N LYS A 430 -47.36 47.41 22.02
CA LYS A 430 -48.11 47.54 23.31
C LYS A 430 -48.80 46.24 23.79
N ILE A 431 -48.50 45.10 23.17
CA ILE A 431 -49.00 43.80 23.55
C ILE A 431 -48.06 43.22 24.61
N ASN A 432 -48.61 42.85 25.75
CA ASN A 432 -47.88 42.12 26.79
C ASN A 432 -48.73 40.97 27.35
N ARG A 433 -48.12 40.06 28.10
CA ARG A 433 -48.84 38.94 28.75
C ARG A 433 -50.07 39.43 29.55
N SER A 434 -49.95 40.54 30.28
CA SER A 434 -51.07 41.12 31.04
C SER A 434 -52.19 41.65 30.14
N PHE A 435 -51.88 42.20 28.96
CA PHE A 435 -52.85 42.66 27.97
C PHE A 435 -53.63 41.49 27.38
N LEU A 436 -52.95 40.41 26.97
CA LEU A 436 -53.62 39.19 26.46
C LEU A 436 -54.45 38.49 27.54
N VAL A 437 -53.95 38.37 28.77
CA VAL A 437 -54.69 37.76 29.89
C VAL A 437 -55.88 38.63 30.32
N SER A 438 -55.76 39.96 30.32
CA SER A 438 -56.88 40.87 30.66
C SER A 438 -58.03 40.80 29.66
N ARG A 439 -57.75 40.41 28.40
CA ARG A 439 -58.75 40.30 27.34
C ARG A 439 -59.52 38.97 27.36
N TYR A 440 -58.91 37.91 27.89
CA TYR A 440 -59.52 36.58 28.06
C TYR A 440 -60.22 36.38 29.41
N ARG A 441 -60.00 37.27 30.39
CA ARG A 441 -60.61 37.21 31.73
C ARG A 441 -61.91 38.03 31.84
N LYS A 442 -62.58 38.26 30.72
CA LYS A 442 -63.92 38.87 30.64
C LYS A 442 -64.97 37.81 30.37
#